data_AF-A0A1M6JFJ1-F1
#
_entry.id   AF-A0A1M6JFJ1-F1
#
_cell.length_a   1.000
_cell.length_b   1.000
_cell.length_c   1.000
_cell.angle_alpha   90.00
_cell.angle_beta   90.00
_cell.angle_gamma   90.00
#
_symmetry.space_group_name_H-M   'P 1'
#
loop_
_entity.id
_entity.type
_entity.pdbx_description
1 polymer ?
#
loop_
_entity_poly.entity_id
_entity_poly.type
_entity_poly.pdbx_seq_one_letter_code
_entity_poly.pdbx_strand_id
1 'polypeptide(L)'
;MVFVLDKHKKPLMPCTEKRARLLLERGRAVVHRMSPFTIRLKDRTAEESRFQPLRLKLDPGSRTTGFAVLREDTPNRSEVILLGEIHHKPSIKDGLDVRRNQRHSRRNRKTRYREPRFNNRHPEKCAVCGKNAQHGSRYCRPCEKAKNFVDNGHREGRLVPSLEARVNQTLSVVDKLTRWLPITAISTEHVKFDTQLMQNPDISGVEYQQGELFGYEVREYLLEKWGRKCAYCGKEGVPLEVEHVVPRNPKRGPRGTDRISNLTLACEECNKAKGNLQPEEWLEKLKQSKRKLDQVRAENLPKILRKLKEPLRDAALVNATRWVLYDRLKKTGLSVECGTGARTKYNRLKMGLPKTHYYDACCVGESTPENLAINQEYVQVWTALGRGTRKMCNTDKYGFPVSHRTRQKMYFGFTTGDLVMAEVPEGKYAGRWVGRVAVRASGYFDIKDGSGKRICQGISYRHIKLLQRADGWQYEKIRVEKGGSGGASSPGVNAGASGAA
;
A
#
# COMPACT_ATOMS: atom_id res chain seq x y z
N MET A 1 -13.66 19.94 -10.53
CA MET A 1 -14.06 20.42 -9.18
C MET A 1 -12.89 21.16 -8.55
N VAL A 2 -13.15 22.25 -7.83
CA VAL A 2 -12.17 23.05 -7.08
C VAL A 2 -12.56 23.09 -5.60
N PHE A 3 -11.59 22.85 -4.71
CA PHE A 3 -11.80 22.98 -3.26
C PHE A 3 -11.87 24.45 -2.87
N VAL A 4 -12.76 24.80 -1.94
CA VAL A 4 -13.00 26.18 -1.53
C VAL A 4 -12.89 26.28 -0.02
N LEU A 5 -12.10 27.24 0.44
CA LEU A 5 -11.98 27.60 1.85
C LEU A 5 -12.54 29.00 2.09
N ASP A 6 -12.99 29.25 3.30
CA ASP A 6 -13.40 30.57 3.77
C ASP A 6 -12.22 31.45 4.17
N LYS A 7 -12.47 32.71 4.56
CA LYS A 7 -11.40 33.64 4.96
C LYS A 7 -10.50 33.12 6.10
N HIS A 8 -11.04 32.27 6.97
CA HIS A 8 -10.36 31.63 8.12
C HIS A 8 -9.80 30.23 7.84
N LYS A 9 -9.80 29.78 6.57
CA LYS A 9 -9.35 28.45 6.14
C LYS A 9 -10.26 27.30 6.61
N LYS A 10 -11.52 27.57 6.97
CA LYS A 10 -12.54 26.55 7.18
C LYS A 10 -13.08 26.07 5.82
N PRO A 11 -13.45 24.79 5.68
CA PRO A 11 -13.94 24.25 4.41
C PRO A 11 -15.32 24.80 4.05
N LEU A 12 -15.53 25.07 2.75
CA LEU A 12 -16.80 25.43 2.14
C LEU A 12 -17.19 24.38 1.09
N MET A 13 -18.41 24.45 0.57
CA MET A 13 -18.82 23.63 -0.57
C MET A 13 -17.89 23.88 -1.78
N PRO A 14 -17.44 22.82 -2.46
CA PRO A 14 -16.58 22.96 -3.63
C PRO A 14 -17.34 23.61 -4.79
N CYS A 15 -16.60 24.10 -5.78
CA CYS A 15 -17.19 24.76 -6.95
C CYS A 15 -16.64 24.22 -8.28
N THR A 16 -17.30 24.60 -9.37
CA THR A 16 -16.83 24.29 -10.73
C THR A 16 -15.60 25.10 -11.09
N GLU A 17 -14.80 24.61 -12.02
CA GLU A 17 -13.59 25.30 -12.48
C GLU A 17 -13.93 26.67 -13.11
N LYS A 18 -15.07 26.76 -13.83
CA LYS A 18 -15.63 28.02 -14.34
C LYS A 18 -15.91 29.01 -13.21
N ARG A 19 -16.59 28.58 -12.14
CA ARG A 19 -16.91 29.46 -11.00
C ARG A 19 -15.65 29.89 -10.25
N ALA A 20 -14.68 29.00 -10.06
CA ALA A 20 -13.39 29.33 -9.45
C ALA A 20 -12.64 30.42 -10.24
N ARG A 21 -12.60 30.30 -11.57
CA ARG A 21 -12.00 31.30 -12.46
C ARG A 21 -12.64 32.68 -12.29
N LEU A 22 -13.98 32.74 -12.38
CA LEU A 22 -14.72 33.99 -12.20
C LEU A 22 -14.49 34.62 -10.81
N LEU A 23 -14.37 33.82 -9.76
CA LEU A 23 -14.07 34.32 -8.40
C LEU A 23 -12.66 34.90 -8.28
N LEU A 24 -11.68 34.31 -8.99
CA LEU A 24 -10.30 34.79 -9.03
C LEU A 24 -10.18 36.07 -9.86
N GLU A 25 -10.77 36.10 -11.06
CA GLU A 25 -10.78 37.27 -11.96
C GLU A 25 -11.43 38.49 -11.30
N ARG A 26 -12.51 38.29 -10.54
CA ARG A 26 -13.20 39.34 -9.78
C ARG A 26 -12.50 39.72 -8.47
N GLY A 27 -11.33 39.15 -8.17
CA GLY A 27 -10.56 39.44 -6.95
C GLY A 27 -11.20 38.97 -5.63
N ARG A 28 -12.32 38.23 -5.67
CA ARG A 28 -13.06 37.72 -4.50
C ARG A 28 -12.41 36.51 -3.84
N ALA A 29 -11.55 35.80 -4.57
CA ALA A 29 -10.79 34.66 -4.07
C ALA A 29 -9.29 34.83 -4.30
N VAL A 30 -8.50 34.06 -3.57
CA VAL A 30 -7.06 33.87 -3.80
C VAL A 30 -6.75 32.40 -3.97
N VAL A 31 -5.69 32.07 -4.72
CA VAL A 31 -5.17 30.70 -4.76
C VAL A 31 -4.57 30.39 -3.39
N HIS A 32 -5.13 29.39 -2.71
CA HIS A 32 -4.58 28.89 -1.45
C HIS A 32 -3.54 27.80 -1.71
N ARG A 33 -3.78 26.97 -2.72
CA ARG A 33 -2.96 25.80 -3.04
C ARG A 33 -3.08 25.43 -4.51
N MET A 34 -1.97 25.03 -5.12
CA MET A 34 -1.94 24.61 -6.53
C MET A 34 -2.41 23.17 -6.74
N SER A 35 -2.09 22.25 -5.82
CA SER A 35 -2.32 20.82 -5.99
C SER A 35 -2.58 20.08 -4.67
N PRO A 36 -3.82 19.59 -4.42
CA PRO A 36 -5.01 19.82 -5.22
C PRO A 36 -5.40 21.31 -5.28
N PHE A 37 -5.94 21.74 -6.41
CA PHE A 37 -6.25 23.15 -6.63
C PHE A 37 -7.33 23.62 -5.64
N THR A 38 -6.97 24.59 -4.81
CA THR A 38 -7.81 25.10 -3.72
C THR A 38 -7.78 26.61 -3.73
N ILE A 39 -8.95 27.23 -3.71
CA ILE A 39 -9.09 28.68 -3.57
C ILE A 39 -9.60 29.03 -2.17
N ARG A 40 -9.31 30.26 -1.73
CA ARG A 40 -9.82 30.82 -0.49
C ARG A 40 -10.60 32.09 -0.78
N LEU A 41 -11.85 32.16 -0.33
CA LEU A 41 -12.68 33.35 -0.45
C LEU A 41 -12.22 34.43 0.55
N LYS A 42 -12.34 35.70 0.18
CA LYS A 42 -11.98 36.85 1.03
C LYS A 42 -13.18 37.39 1.80
N ASP A 43 -14.37 37.19 1.26
CA ASP A 43 -15.60 37.94 1.56
C ASP A 43 -16.72 37.04 2.13
N ARG A 44 -16.38 35.81 2.54
CA ARG A 44 -17.37 34.86 3.08
C ARG A 44 -16.75 33.97 4.16
N THR A 45 -17.55 33.61 5.14
CA THR A 45 -17.22 32.65 6.20
C THR A 45 -18.04 31.36 6.08
N ALA A 46 -17.58 30.30 6.75
CA ALA A 46 -18.33 29.05 6.87
C ALA A 46 -19.63 29.22 7.67
N GLU A 47 -19.63 30.09 8.69
CA GLU A 47 -20.79 30.34 9.56
C GLU A 47 -21.94 31.04 8.81
N GLU A 48 -21.61 31.91 7.85
CA GLU A 48 -22.59 32.58 6.96
C GLU A 48 -23.06 31.68 5.80
N SER A 49 -22.56 30.44 5.72
CA SER A 49 -22.80 29.55 4.59
C SER A 49 -23.71 28.38 4.98
N ARG A 50 -24.56 27.95 4.05
CA ARG A 50 -25.32 26.71 4.17
C ARG A 50 -24.63 25.60 3.40
N PHE A 51 -24.57 24.41 3.99
CA PHE A 51 -23.91 23.24 3.42
C PHE A 51 -24.90 22.13 3.14
N GLN A 52 -24.64 21.40 2.07
CA GLN A 52 -25.33 20.15 1.77
C GLN A 52 -24.48 19.01 2.38
N PRO A 53 -25.10 17.94 2.93
CA PRO A 53 -24.35 16.85 3.52
C PRO A 53 -23.43 16.18 2.50
N LEU A 54 -22.18 15.94 2.91
CA LEU A 54 -21.17 15.26 2.12
C LEU A 54 -20.73 13.97 2.81
N ARG A 55 -20.87 12.85 2.10
CA ARG A 55 -20.44 11.53 2.56
C ARG A 55 -19.17 11.11 1.82
N LEU A 56 -18.12 10.81 2.57
CA LEU A 56 -16.91 10.21 2.04
C LEU A 56 -17.05 8.68 2.03
N LYS A 57 -16.98 8.06 0.86
CA LYS A 57 -16.96 6.62 0.73
C LYS A 57 -15.55 6.11 0.43
N LEU A 58 -15.16 5.02 1.08
CA LEU A 58 -13.83 4.41 1.01
C LEU A 58 -13.96 2.93 0.64
N ASP A 59 -13.18 2.48 -0.34
CA ASP A 59 -12.99 1.09 -0.73
C ASP A 59 -11.52 0.69 -0.48
N PRO A 60 -11.17 0.19 0.72
CA PRO A 60 -9.79 -0.13 1.07
C PRO A 60 -9.28 -1.40 0.37
N GLY A 61 -8.43 -1.23 -0.63
CA GLY A 61 -7.74 -2.33 -1.30
C GLY A 61 -6.31 -2.55 -0.82
N SER A 62 -5.66 -3.57 -1.38
CA SER A 62 -4.28 -3.91 -1.03
C SER A 62 -3.30 -2.84 -1.54
N ARG A 63 -3.29 -2.54 -2.83
CA ARG A 63 -2.36 -1.59 -3.45
C ARG A 63 -2.94 -0.18 -3.57
N THR A 64 -4.24 -0.13 -3.82
CA THR A 64 -4.99 1.10 -4.07
C THR A 64 -6.22 1.09 -3.19
N THR A 65 -6.51 2.22 -2.55
CA THR A 65 -7.81 2.45 -1.88
C THR A 65 -8.63 3.39 -2.76
N GLY A 66 -9.80 2.95 -3.19
CA GLY A 66 -10.76 3.82 -3.87
C GLY A 66 -11.40 4.79 -2.88
N PHE A 67 -11.71 6.00 -3.33
CA PHE A 67 -12.56 6.89 -2.57
C PHE A 67 -13.48 7.70 -3.47
N ALA A 68 -14.64 8.05 -2.94
CA ALA A 68 -15.59 8.94 -3.58
C ALA A 68 -16.17 9.90 -2.54
N VAL A 69 -16.51 11.13 -2.94
CA VAL A 69 -17.30 12.03 -2.11
C VAL A 69 -18.64 12.24 -2.81
N LEU A 70 -19.72 11.91 -2.10
CA LEU A 70 -21.09 12.05 -2.55
C LEU A 70 -21.72 13.24 -1.83
N ARG A 71 -22.49 14.02 -2.56
CA ARG A 71 -23.41 15.02 -2.02
C ARG A 71 -24.79 14.40 -1.94
N GLU A 72 -25.34 14.35 -0.73
CA GLU A 72 -26.67 13.80 -0.48
C GLU A 72 -27.70 14.89 -0.76
N ASP A 73 -28.30 14.86 -1.97
CA ASP A 73 -29.27 15.88 -2.40
C ASP A 73 -30.67 15.55 -1.85
N THR A 74 -31.10 14.28 -1.95
CA THR A 74 -32.31 13.74 -1.34
C THR A 74 -32.05 12.33 -0.80
N PRO A 75 -32.93 11.73 0.03
CA PRO A 75 -32.71 10.39 0.57
C PRO A 75 -32.44 9.31 -0.50
N ASN A 76 -33.02 9.45 -1.69
CA ASN A 76 -32.90 8.46 -2.79
C ASN A 76 -32.01 8.94 -3.95
N ARG A 77 -31.39 10.12 -3.84
CA ARG A 77 -30.54 10.68 -4.90
C ARG A 77 -29.30 11.34 -4.31
N SER A 78 -28.14 10.91 -4.80
CA SER A 78 -26.88 11.61 -4.54
C SER A 78 -26.15 11.93 -5.83
N GLU A 79 -25.36 12.99 -5.81
CA GLU A 79 -24.43 13.33 -6.87
C GLU A 79 -23.01 13.05 -6.38
N VAL A 80 -22.23 12.30 -7.16
CA VAL A 80 -20.79 12.19 -6.93
C VAL A 80 -20.20 13.57 -7.21
N ILE A 81 -19.38 14.11 -6.31
CA ILE A 81 -18.67 15.38 -6.52
C ILE A 81 -17.17 15.16 -6.74
N LEU A 82 -16.64 14.05 -6.22
CA LEU A 82 -15.23 13.68 -6.32
C LEU A 82 -15.08 12.17 -6.48
N LEU A 83 -14.31 11.75 -7.48
CA LEU A 83 -13.78 10.40 -7.61
C LEU A 83 -12.28 10.42 -7.36
N GLY A 84 -11.75 9.41 -6.71
CA GLY A 84 -10.31 9.30 -6.54
C GLY A 84 -9.79 7.94 -6.09
N GLU A 85 -8.47 7.83 -6.18
CA GLU A 85 -7.71 6.66 -5.77
C GLU A 85 -6.52 7.10 -4.91
N ILE A 86 -6.26 6.34 -3.85
CA ILE A 86 -5.08 6.45 -3.00
C ILE A 86 -4.10 5.38 -3.44
N HIS A 87 -2.97 5.76 -4.01
CA HIS A 87 -1.91 4.82 -4.38
C HIS A 87 -0.95 4.67 -3.20
N HIS A 88 -1.02 3.53 -2.53
CA HIS A 88 -0.22 3.27 -1.34
C HIS A 88 1.24 3.03 -1.68
N LYS A 89 2.15 3.45 -0.78
CA LYS A 89 3.58 3.30 -0.99
C LYS A 89 4.01 1.81 -0.94
N PRO A 90 4.47 1.19 -2.05
CA PRO A 90 4.75 -0.25 -2.07
C PRO A 90 6.08 -0.62 -1.39
N SER A 91 7.08 0.25 -1.47
CA SER A 91 8.49 -0.03 -1.12
C SER A 91 8.81 -0.13 0.39
N ILE A 92 7.82 0.03 1.27
CA ILE A 92 8.04 0.01 2.73
C ILE A 92 8.48 -1.39 3.19
N LYS A 93 7.86 -2.44 2.64
CA LYS A 93 8.23 -3.82 2.95
C LYS A 93 9.65 -4.12 2.51
N ASP A 94 10.02 -3.75 1.28
CA ASP A 94 11.38 -3.95 0.78
C ASP A 94 12.41 -3.22 1.65
N GLY A 95 12.11 -2.00 2.09
CA GLY A 95 12.96 -1.27 3.04
C GLY A 95 13.04 -1.91 4.44
N LEU A 96 12.02 -2.64 4.89
CA LEU A 96 12.07 -3.45 6.12
C LEU A 96 12.93 -4.71 5.92
N ASP A 97 12.80 -5.37 4.78
CA ASP A 97 13.55 -6.58 4.44
C ASP A 97 15.04 -6.27 4.24
N VAL A 98 15.39 -5.18 3.55
CA VAL A 98 16.79 -4.71 3.44
C VAL A 98 17.37 -4.45 4.84
N ARG A 99 16.63 -3.75 5.72
CA ARG A 99 17.09 -3.50 7.10
C ARG A 99 17.25 -4.80 7.89
N ARG A 100 16.34 -5.76 7.72
CA ARG A 100 16.44 -7.08 8.35
C ARG A 100 17.71 -7.82 7.87
N ASN A 101 17.93 -7.86 6.56
CA ASN A 101 19.08 -8.54 5.94
C ASN A 101 20.42 -7.91 6.37
N GLN A 102 20.49 -6.57 6.41
CA GLN A 102 21.68 -5.87 6.90
C GLN A 102 21.98 -6.18 8.37
N ARG A 103 20.95 -6.24 9.22
CA ARG A 103 21.10 -6.66 10.62
C ARG A 103 21.55 -8.11 10.73
N HIS A 104 21.01 -8.99 9.90
CA HIS A 104 21.38 -10.41 9.85
C HIS A 104 22.85 -10.59 9.43
N SER A 105 23.27 -9.97 8.33
CA SER A 105 24.66 -9.99 7.86
C SER A 105 25.61 -9.43 8.92
N ARG A 106 25.27 -8.31 9.57
CA ARG A 106 26.09 -7.75 10.65
C ARG A 106 26.24 -8.70 11.82
N ARG A 107 25.17 -9.38 12.24
CA ARG A 107 25.23 -10.40 13.30
C ARG A 107 26.14 -11.55 12.88
N ASN A 108 25.92 -12.13 11.70
CA ASN A 108 26.75 -13.22 11.20
C ASN A 108 28.26 -12.88 11.21
N ARG A 109 28.61 -11.64 10.80
CA ARG A 109 30.01 -11.17 10.76
C ARG A 109 30.59 -10.84 12.14
N LYS A 110 29.82 -10.19 13.03
CA LYS A 110 30.33 -9.63 14.30
C LYS A 110 30.05 -10.48 15.53
N THR A 111 29.18 -11.48 15.43
CA THR A 111 28.70 -12.25 16.57
C THR A 111 28.80 -13.76 16.32
N ARG A 112 29.87 -14.18 15.64
CA ARG A 112 30.14 -15.58 15.23
C ARG A 112 30.04 -16.59 16.38
N TYR A 113 30.35 -16.16 17.61
CA TYR A 113 30.30 -16.99 18.82
C TYR A 113 29.17 -16.61 19.80
N ARG A 114 28.24 -15.75 19.39
CA ARG A 114 27.14 -15.35 20.26
C ARG A 114 25.97 -16.28 20.03
N GLU A 115 25.64 -17.08 21.04
CA GLU A 115 24.45 -17.92 21.00
C GLU A 115 23.19 -17.11 20.65
N PRO A 116 22.30 -17.66 19.79
CA PRO A 116 21.00 -17.08 19.53
C PRO A 116 20.23 -16.90 20.85
N ARG A 117 19.88 -15.65 21.16
CA ARG A 117 19.03 -15.34 22.31
C ARG A 117 17.61 -15.10 21.81
N PHE A 118 16.75 -16.10 21.95
CA PHE A 118 15.36 -16.06 21.48
C PHE A 118 14.45 -15.18 22.36
N ASN A 119 14.87 -14.89 23.59
CA ASN A 119 14.10 -14.08 24.53
C ASN A 119 14.25 -12.58 24.20
N ASN A 120 13.14 -11.95 23.77
CA ASN A 120 13.06 -10.49 23.54
C ASN A 120 13.36 -9.71 24.84
N ARG A 121 14.28 -8.74 24.76
CA ARG A 121 14.89 -8.03 25.91
C ARG A 121 14.07 -6.87 26.50
N HIS A 122 12.87 -6.61 26.00
CA HIS A 122 12.01 -5.60 26.60
C HIS A 122 10.70 -6.27 27.00
N PRO A 123 10.45 -6.47 28.31
CA PRO A 123 9.13 -6.85 28.75
C PRO A 123 8.14 -5.78 28.29
N GLU A 124 7.04 -6.20 27.70
CA GLU A 124 5.92 -5.31 27.45
C GLU A 124 5.42 -4.74 28.79
N LYS A 125 4.73 -3.61 28.77
CA LYS A 125 4.12 -3.09 30.00
C LYS A 125 2.82 -3.83 30.26
N CYS A 126 2.58 -4.17 31.52
CA CYS A 126 1.37 -4.79 32.00
C CYS A 126 0.19 -3.88 31.68
N ALA A 127 -0.80 -4.41 30.98
CA ALA A 127 -1.99 -3.65 30.57
C ALA A 127 -2.84 -3.16 31.75
N VAL A 128 -2.67 -3.73 32.95
CA VAL A 128 -3.41 -3.35 34.16
C VAL A 128 -2.66 -2.31 34.98
N CYS A 129 -1.36 -2.54 35.24
CA CYS A 129 -0.61 -1.73 36.23
C CYS A 129 0.64 -1.03 35.67
N GLY A 130 0.95 -1.15 34.37
CA GLY A 130 2.11 -0.52 33.75
C GLY A 130 3.48 -1.06 34.17
N LYS A 131 3.55 -2.05 35.07
CA LYS A 131 4.78 -2.78 35.42
C LYS A 131 5.28 -3.65 34.27
N ASN A 132 6.43 -4.28 34.39
CA ASN A 132 6.88 -5.22 33.36
C ASN A 132 5.97 -6.45 33.34
N ALA A 133 5.41 -6.76 32.17
CA ALA A 133 4.65 -7.97 31.94
C ALA A 133 5.57 -9.20 31.93
N GLN A 134 5.00 -10.37 32.24
CA GLN A 134 5.70 -11.63 32.10
C GLN A 134 6.00 -11.89 30.62
N HIS A 135 7.10 -12.60 30.33
CA HIS A 135 7.48 -12.90 28.95
C HIS A 135 6.37 -13.66 28.22
N GLY A 136 5.91 -13.14 27.08
CA GLY A 136 4.80 -13.70 26.32
C GLY A 136 3.39 -13.36 26.85
N SER A 137 3.30 -12.71 28.02
CA SER A 137 2.06 -12.24 28.63
C SER A 137 1.89 -10.72 28.50
N ARG A 138 0.63 -10.25 28.54
CA ARG A 138 0.25 -8.83 28.61
C ARG A 138 0.19 -8.29 30.03
N TYR A 139 0.37 -9.17 31.01
CA TYR A 139 0.14 -8.90 32.41
C TYR A 139 1.38 -9.27 33.21
N CYS A 140 1.59 -8.57 34.31
CA CYS A 140 2.57 -9.01 35.28
C CYS A 140 1.96 -10.15 36.10
N ARG A 141 2.81 -11.04 36.61
CA ARG A 141 2.42 -12.19 37.43
C ARG A 141 1.43 -11.85 38.57
N PRO A 142 1.55 -10.70 39.27
CA PRO A 142 0.57 -10.29 40.28
C PRO A 142 -0.83 -9.98 39.71
N CYS A 143 -0.92 -9.27 38.57
CA CYS A 143 -2.20 -8.92 37.97
C CYS A 143 -2.91 -10.15 37.40
N GLU A 144 -2.17 -11.09 36.81
CA GLU A 144 -2.70 -12.38 36.34
C GLU A 144 -3.26 -13.24 37.47
N LYS A 145 -2.68 -13.16 38.66
CA LYS A 145 -3.10 -13.93 39.84
C LYS A 145 -4.18 -13.25 40.67
N ALA A 146 -4.66 -12.07 40.28
CA ALA A 146 -5.71 -11.39 41.02
C ALA A 146 -7.02 -12.18 40.91
N LYS A 147 -7.78 -12.29 42.02
CA LYS A 147 -9.05 -13.06 42.08
C LYS A 147 -10.08 -12.64 41.02
N ASN A 148 -10.04 -11.39 40.57
CA ASN A 148 -10.97 -10.80 39.59
C ASN A 148 -10.31 -10.56 38.23
N PHE A 149 -9.21 -11.25 37.92
CA PHE A 149 -8.53 -11.08 36.65
C PHE A 149 -9.39 -11.61 35.50
N VAL A 150 -9.78 -10.71 34.59
CA VAL A 150 -10.42 -11.07 33.32
C VAL A 150 -9.50 -10.65 32.19
N ASP A 151 -8.98 -11.64 31.44
CA ASP A 151 -8.26 -11.38 30.20
C ASP A 151 -9.24 -10.85 29.15
N ASN A 152 -9.21 -9.54 28.89
CA ASN A 152 -10.10 -8.92 27.90
C ASN A 152 -9.74 -9.24 26.43
N GLY A 153 -8.75 -10.10 26.18
CA GLY A 153 -8.26 -10.52 24.86
C GLY A 153 -7.64 -9.40 23.99
N HIS A 154 -7.80 -8.14 24.38
CA HIS A 154 -7.51 -6.97 23.54
C HIS A 154 -6.01 -6.62 23.54
N ARG A 155 -5.23 -7.28 22.69
CA ARG A 155 -3.91 -6.74 22.31
C ARG A 155 -4.14 -5.46 21.51
N GLU A 156 -3.59 -4.34 21.96
CA GLU A 156 -3.54 -3.13 21.12
C GLU A 156 -2.83 -3.52 19.83
N GLY A 157 -3.59 -3.58 18.73
CA GLY A 157 -3.18 -4.24 17.50
C GLY A 157 -2.01 -3.52 16.87
N ARG A 158 -0.78 -3.91 17.24
CA ARG A 158 0.43 -3.32 16.65
C ARG A 158 0.60 -3.85 15.25
N LEU A 159 0.10 -3.09 14.28
CA LEU A 159 0.35 -3.37 12.87
C LEU A 159 1.85 -3.30 12.58
N VAL A 160 2.31 -4.20 11.71
CA VAL A 160 3.67 -4.08 11.18
C VAL A 160 3.79 -2.77 10.38
N PRO A 161 4.97 -2.13 10.34
CA PRO A 161 5.10 -0.76 9.80
C PRO A 161 4.61 -0.59 8.36
N SER A 162 4.63 -1.64 7.53
CA SER A 162 4.09 -1.61 6.17
C SER A 162 2.57 -1.55 6.12
N LEU A 163 1.88 -2.24 7.05
CA LEU A 163 0.41 -2.21 7.16
C LEU A 163 -0.05 -0.92 7.82
N GLU A 164 0.64 -0.54 8.91
CA GLU A 164 0.43 0.72 9.63
C GLU A 164 0.52 1.92 8.69
N ALA A 165 1.51 1.93 7.78
CA ALA A 165 1.65 2.99 6.80
C ALA A 165 0.47 3.09 5.83
N ARG A 166 -0.19 1.99 5.47
CA ARG A 166 -1.36 2.01 4.58
C ARG A 166 -2.58 2.60 5.27
N VAL A 167 -2.86 2.14 6.49
CA VAL A 167 -3.92 2.72 7.34
C VAL A 167 -3.69 4.22 7.53
N ASN A 168 -2.46 4.63 7.85
CA ASN A 168 -2.12 6.04 8.03
C ASN A 168 -2.17 6.85 6.72
N GLN A 169 -1.91 6.24 5.57
CA GLN A 169 -2.06 6.88 4.27
C GLN A 169 -3.54 7.15 3.99
N THR A 170 -4.43 6.17 4.20
CA THR A 170 -5.88 6.36 4.08
C THR A 170 -6.38 7.45 5.03
N LEU A 171 -6.02 7.37 6.32
CA LEU A 171 -6.40 8.39 7.31
C LEU A 171 -5.86 9.78 6.96
N SER A 172 -4.65 9.87 6.41
CA SER A 172 -4.09 11.14 5.93
C SER A 172 -4.86 11.72 4.73
N VAL A 173 -5.51 10.88 3.92
CA VAL A 173 -6.41 11.35 2.86
C VAL A 173 -7.74 11.83 3.46
N VAL A 174 -8.32 11.07 4.41
CA VAL A 174 -9.52 11.49 5.14
C VAL A 174 -9.30 12.85 5.83
N ASP A 175 -8.19 13.02 6.54
CA ASP A 175 -7.81 14.28 7.20
C ASP A 175 -7.59 15.43 6.19
N LYS A 176 -7.05 15.16 5.01
CA LYS A 176 -6.95 16.19 3.96
C LYS A 176 -8.32 16.58 3.41
N LEU A 177 -9.17 15.60 3.12
CA LEU A 177 -10.49 15.84 2.56
C LEU A 177 -11.38 16.58 3.55
N THR A 178 -11.37 16.21 4.83
CA THR A 178 -12.14 16.90 5.89
C THR A 178 -11.67 18.34 6.14
N ARG A 179 -10.40 18.67 5.85
CA ARG A 179 -9.91 20.06 5.87
C ARG A 179 -10.34 20.89 4.67
N TRP A 180 -10.74 20.25 3.56
CA TRP A 180 -11.04 20.93 2.29
C TRP A 180 -12.50 20.82 1.86
N LEU A 181 -13.26 19.93 2.49
CA LEU A 181 -14.68 19.69 2.26
C LEU A 181 -15.40 19.54 3.61
N PRO A 182 -16.62 20.07 3.74
CA PRO A 182 -17.45 19.91 4.94
C PRO A 182 -18.08 18.49 4.98
N ILE A 183 -17.25 17.47 5.17
CA ILE A 183 -17.69 16.07 5.25
C ILE A 183 -18.44 15.83 6.56
N THR A 184 -19.60 15.19 6.47
CA THR A 184 -20.49 14.91 7.62
C THR A 184 -20.49 13.42 7.99
N ALA A 185 -20.21 12.52 7.05
CA ALA A 185 -20.21 11.09 7.28
C ALA A 185 -19.17 10.35 6.43
N ILE A 186 -18.80 9.15 6.88
CA ILE A 186 -17.90 8.22 6.19
C ILE A 186 -18.60 6.87 6.01
N SER A 187 -18.48 6.26 4.84
CA SER A 187 -18.80 4.85 4.63
C SER A 187 -17.53 4.13 4.18
N THR A 188 -17.16 3.04 4.85
CA THR A 188 -15.97 2.27 4.48
C THR A 188 -16.34 0.84 4.18
N GLU A 189 -15.76 0.28 3.13
CA GLU A 189 -15.90 -1.15 2.88
C GLU A 189 -15.13 -1.93 3.95
N HIS A 190 -15.78 -2.94 4.49
CA HIS A 190 -15.22 -3.82 5.50
C HIS A 190 -15.27 -5.27 4.99
N VAL A 191 -14.34 -5.59 4.08
CA VAL A 191 -14.24 -6.93 3.50
C VAL A 191 -13.57 -7.89 4.49
N LYS A 192 -14.25 -9.01 4.75
CA LYS A 192 -13.63 -10.20 5.33
C LYS A 192 -13.36 -11.16 4.17
N PHE A 193 -12.09 -11.39 3.85
CA PHE A 193 -11.72 -12.42 2.89
C PHE A 193 -11.58 -13.74 3.61
N ASP A 194 -12.41 -14.71 3.25
CA ASP A 194 -12.24 -16.08 3.71
C ASP A 194 -11.20 -16.78 2.86
N THR A 195 -9.98 -16.91 3.40
CA THR A 195 -8.88 -17.45 2.61
C THR A 195 -8.98 -18.96 2.37
N GLN A 196 -9.81 -19.69 3.12
CA GLN A 196 -10.05 -21.11 2.87
C GLN A 196 -11.05 -21.28 1.72
N LEU A 197 -12.21 -20.61 1.80
CA LEU A 197 -13.21 -20.63 0.72
C LEU A 197 -12.66 -20.08 -0.60
N MET A 198 -11.77 -19.07 -0.55
CA MET A 198 -11.10 -18.58 -1.75
C MET A 198 -10.17 -19.61 -2.41
N GLN A 199 -9.64 -20.58 -1.66
CA GLN A 199 -8.77 -21.63 -2.19
C GLN A 199 -9.50 -22.92 -2.53
N ASN A 200 -10.63 -23.18 -1.87
CA ASN A 200 -11.53 -24.29 -2.12
C ASN A 200 -12.96 -23.82 -1.89
N PRO A 201 -13.69 -23.36 -2.91
CA PRO A 201 -15.05 -22.84 -2.78
C PRO A 201 -16.05 -23.84 -2.20
N ASP A 202 -15.79 -25.14 -2.39
CA ASP A 202 -16.70 -26.23 -2.01
C ASP A 202 -16.41 -26.78 -0.60
N ILE A 203 -15.42 -26.22 0.12
CA ILE A 203 -15.09 -26.66 1.48
C ILE A 203 -16.24 -26.35 2.44
N SER A 204 -16.63 -27.31 3.26
CA SER A 204 -17.74 -27.15 4.21
C SER A 204 -17.56 -27.99 5.48
N GLY A 205 -18.42 -27.76 6.47
CA GLY A 205 -18.47 -28.56 7.70
C GLY A 205 -17.16 -28.59 8.50
N VAL A 206 -16.77 -29.80 8.91
CA VAL A 206 -15.60 -30.04 9.77
C VAL A 206 -14.29 -29.70 9.04
N GLU A 207 -14.19 -29.98 7.74
CA GLU A 207 -12.99 -29.69 6.94
C GLU A 207 -12.66 -28.20 6.88
N TYR A 208 -13.69 -27.35 6.83
CA TYR A 208 -13.53 -25.89 6.90
C TYR A 208 -12.97 -25.46 8.27
N GLN A 209 -13.51 -26.00 9.36
CA GLN A 209 -13.08 -25.64 10.72
C GLN A 209 -11.66 -26.11 11.05
N GLN A 210 -11.29 -27.30 10.55
CA GLN A 210 -10.02 -27.95 10.85
C GLN A 210 -8.90 -27.43 9.92
N GLY A 211 -9.15 -27.33 8.61
CA GLY A 211 -8.16 -26.90 7.62
C GLY A 211 -7.00 -27.89 7.40
N GLU A 212 -6.11 -27.58 6.44
CA GLU A 212 -5.06 -28.49 5.93
C GLU A 212 -4.00 -28.93 6.99
N LEU A 213 -3.87 -28.23 8.11
CA LEU A 213 -2.89 -28.52 9.17
C LEU A 213 -3.52 -28.96 10.49
N PHE A 214 -4.81 -29.28 10.52
CA PHE A 214 -5.43 -29.71 11.78
C PHE A 214 -4.74 -30.93 12.36
N GLY A 215 -4.21 -30.81 13.57
CA GLY A 215 -3.48 -31.91 14.22
C GLY A 215 -2.05 -32.15 13.71
N TYR A 216 -1.55 -31.34 12.76
CA TYR A 216 -0.21 -31.52 12.19
C TYR A 216 0.71 -30.32 12.41
N GLU A 217 1.96 -30.59 12.78
CA GLU A 217 3.03 -29.62 12.56
C GLU A 217 3.33 -29.49 11.06
N VAL A 218 3.64 -28.28 10.58
CA VAL A 218 3.94 -28.01 9.17
C VAL A 218 5.00 -28.97 8.61
N ARG A 219 6.02 -29.28 9.42
CA ARG A 219 7.11 -30.18 9.01
C ARG A 219 6.61 -31.62 8.86
N GLU A 220 5.85 -32.14 9.80
CA GLU A 220 5.30 -33.50 9.73
C GLU A 220 4.30 -33.65 8.58
N TYR A 221 3.43 -32.67 8.38
CA TYR A 221 2.55 -32.62 7.21
C TYR A 221 3.35 -32.69 5.89
N LEU A 222 4.44 -31.93 5.77
CA LEU A 222 5.29 -31.96 4.58
C LEU A 222 6.04 -33.28 4.43
N LEU A 223 6.49 -33.90 5.54
CA LEU A 223 7.11 -35.22 5.53
C LEU A 223 6.15 -36.28 5.01
N GLU A 224 4.91 -36.29 5.45
CA GLU A 224 3.88 -37.20 4.97
C GLU A 224 3.53 -36.93 3.50
N LYS A 225 3.24 -35.67 3.15
CA LYS A 225 2.88 -35.24 1.79
C LYS A 225 3.91 -35.60 0.72
N TRP A 226 5.20 -35.53 1.06
CA TRP A 226 6.31 -35.80 0.15
C TRP A 226 6.93 -37.19 0.37
N GLY A 227 6.29 -38.06 1.16
CA GLY A 227 6.74 -39.43 1.40
C GLY A 227 8.15 -39.51 2.02
N ARG A 228 8.53 -38.51 2.82
CA ARG A 228 9.86 -38.34 3.43
C ARG A 228 11.00 -38.32 2.39
N LYS A 229 10.72 -37.84 1.18
CA LYS A 229 11.68 -37.72 0.07
C LYS A 229 11.92 -36.26 -0.31
N CYS A 230 13.08 -35.99 -0.90
CA CYS A 230 13.33 -34.70 -1.55
C CYS A 230 12.38 -34.53 -2.76
N ALA A 231 11.59 -33.46 -2.78
CA ALA A 231 10.65 -33.15 -3.86
C ALA A 231 11.34 -33.00 -5.23
N TYR A 232 12.59 -32.54 -5.24
CA TYR A 232 13.32 -32.27 -6.48
C TYR A 232 14.04 -33.49 -7.04
N CYS A 233 14.82 -34.20 -6.21
CA CYS A 233 15.67 -35.30 -6.68
C CYS A 233 15.22 -36.69 -6.21
N GLY A 234 14.20 -36.79 -5.35
CA GLY A 234 13.69 -38.07 -4.85
C GLY A 234 14.55 -38.75 -3.78
N LYS A 235 15.70 -38.19 -3.38
CA LYS A 235 16.56 -38.78 -2.33
C LYS A 235 15.79 -38.96 -1.01
N GLU A 236 16.05 -40.09 -0.37
CA GLU A 236 15.49 -40.52 0.91
C GLU A 236 16.62 -40.75 1.93
N GLY A 237 16.30 -40.89 3.22
CA GLY A 237 17.30 -41.18 4.25
C GLY A 237 18.35 -40.08 4.48
N VAL A 238 18.11 -38.88 3.94
CA VAL A 238 18.98 -37.70 4.10
C VAL A 238 18.25 -36.62 4.89
N PRO A 239 18.98 -35.69 5.57
CA PRO A 239 18.37 -34.52 6.16
C PRO A 239 17.59 -33.70 5.11
N LEU A 240 16.29 -33.49 5.38
CA LEU A 240 15.40 -32.69 4.54
C LEU A 240 15.06 -31.36 5.21
N GLU A 241 15.12 -30.30 4.40
CA GLU A 241 14.81 -28.93 4.75
C GLU A 241 13.42 -28.56 4.21
N VAL A 242 12.68 -27.77 4.99
CA VAL A 242 11.45 -27.14 4.49
C VAL A 242 11.86 -25.99 3.57
N GLU A 243 11.52 -26.12 2.29
CA GLU A 243 11.97 -25.26 1.22
C GLU A 243 10.80 -24.45 0.64
N HIS A 244 11.08 -23.22 0.21
CA HIS A 244 10.10 -22.36 -0.47
C HIS A 244 10.27 -22.44 -1.99
N VAL A 245 9.34 -23.12 -2.67
CA VAL A 245 9.40 -23.33 -4.13
C VAL A 245 9.58 -21.99 -4.84
N VAL A 246 8.70 -21.03 -4.58
CA VAL A 246 8.99 -19.62 -4.89
C VAL A 246 9.75 -19.03 -3.69
N PRO A 247 11.00 -18.55 -3.85
CA PRO A 247 11.79 -18.04 -2.73
C PRO A 247 11.15 -16.81 -2.06
N ARG A 248 11.36 -16.64 -0.76
CA ARG A 248 10.89 -15.43 -0.02
C ARG A 248 11.57 -14.14 -0.50
N ASN A 249 12.80 -14.25 -0.99
CA ASN A 249 13.62 -13.13 -1.44
C ASN A 249 14.34 -13.47 -2.76
N PRO A 250 13.59 -13.61 -3.85
CA PRO A 250 14.17 -13.98 -5.14
C PRO A 250 14.94 -12.79 -5.73
N LYS A 251 15.86 -13.07 -6.65
CA LYS A 251 16.63 -12.01 -7.34
C LYS A 251 15.75 -11.18 -8.30
N ARG A 252 14.77 -11.82 -8.93
CA ARG A 252 13.80 -11.25 -9.88
C ARG A 252 12.44 -11.89 -9.66
N GLY A 253 11.36 -11.26 -10.11
CA GLY A 253 10.00 -11.83 -10.02
C GLY A 253 9.33 -11.71 -8.63
N PRO A 254 8.13 -12.29 -8.47
CA PRO A 254 7.34 -12.17 -7.25
C PRO A 254 7.95 -12.97 -6.09
N ARG A 255 7.92 -12.41 -4.88
CA ARG A 255 8.33 -13.13 -3.67
C ARG A 255 7.37 -14.31 -3.40
N GLY A 256 7.83 -15.40 -2.81
CA GLY A 256 6.99 -16.50 -2.33
C GLY A 256 6.45 -16.34 -0.91
N THR A 257 5.40 -17.09 -0.57
CA THR A 257 4.72 -17.03 0.74
C THR A 257 5.12 -18.19 1.64
N ASP A 258 4.86 -18.05 2.94
CA ASP A 258 5.01 -19.14 3.91
C ASP A 258 3.75 -20.05 3.94
N ARG A 259 2.89 -20.03 2.90
CA ARG A 259 1.76 -20.95 2.76
C ARG A 259 2.28 -22.35 2.45
N ILE A 260 1.61 -23.36 2.99
CA ILE A 260 1.89 -24.79 2.75
C ILE A 260 1.98 -25.10 1.25
N SER A 261 1.10 -24.49 0.45
CA SER A 261 1.09 -24.66 -1.00
C SER A 261 2.40 -24.23 -1.68
N ASN A 262 3.22 -23.38 -1.05
CA ASN A 262 4.53 -22.95 -1.54
C ASN A 262 5.70 -23.64 -0.81
N LEU A 263 5.41 -24.57 0.10
CA LEU A 263 6.42 -25.30 0.86
C LEU A 263 6.60 -26.72 0.32
N THR A 264 7.85 -27.16 0.24
CA THR A 264 8.22 -28.54 -0.12
C THR A 264 9.32 -29.05 0.78
N LEU A 265 9.69 -30.33 0.62
CA LEU A 265 10.91 -30.86 1.21
C LEU A 265 12.03 -30.92 0.19
N ALA A 266 13.20 -30.39 0.53
CA ALA A 266 14.38 -30.47 -0.29
C ALA A 266 15.57 -30.96 0.53
N CYS A 267 16.44 -31.78 -0.07
CA CYS A 267 17.75 -32.03 0.51
C CYS A 267 18.63 -30.78 0.38
N GLU A 268 19.64 -30.68 1.24
CA GLU A 268 20.56 -29.53 1.29
C GLU A 268 21.19 -29.23 -0.09
N GLU A 269 21.59 -30.26 -0.84
CA GLU A 269 22.17 -30.11 -2.17
C GLU A 269 21.20 -29.42 -3.15
N CYS A 270 19.92 -29.83 -3.16
CA CYS A 270 18.92 -29.24 -4.04
C CYS A 270 18.53 -27.83 -3.59
N ASN A 271 18.34 -27.63 -2.28
CA ASN A 271 17.99 -26.33 -1.73
C ASN A 271 19.08 -25.29 -2.01
N LYS A 272 20.36 -25.66 -1.82
CA LYS A 272 21.51 -24.80 -2.17
C LYS A 272 21.63 -24.56 -3.68
N ALA A 273 21.43 -25.58 -4.50
CA ALA A 273 21.51 -25.46 -5.97
C ALA A 273 20.45 -24.49 -6.52
N LYS A 274 19.22 -24.56 -6.01
CA LYS A 274 18.16 -23.61 -6.35
C LYS A 274 18.41 -22.23 -5.76
N GLY A 275 18.78 -22.17 -4.48
CA GLY A 275 18.99 -20.94 -3.74
C GLY A 275 17.79 -19.98 -3.85
N ASN A 276 18.06 -18.74 -4.27
CA ASN A 276 17.03 -17.69 -4.42
C ASN A 276 16.59 -17.49 -5.88
N LEU A 277 16.75 -18.50 -6.74
CA LEU A 277 16.27 -18.47 -8.11
C LEU A 277 14.75 -18.66 -8.15
N GLN A 278 14.09 -17.98 -9.08
CA GLN A 278 12.71 -18.32 -9.41
C GLN A 278 12.64 -19.75 -9.96
N PRO A 279 11.56 -20.51 -9.72
CA PRO A 279 11.41 -21.87 -10.25
C PRO A 279 11.65 -21.94 -11.75
N GLU A 280 11.14 -20.97 -12.51
CA GLU A 280 11.25 -20.92 -13.97
C GLU A 280 12.72 -20.68 -14.39
N GLU A 281 13.40 -19.72 -13.75
CA GLU A 281 14.83 -19.47 -13.99
C GLU A 281 15.69 -20.69 -13.63
N TRP A 282 15.34 -21.40 -12.55
CA TRP A 282 16.06 -22.60 -12.16
C TRP A 282 15.82 -23.74 -13.15
N LEU A 283 14.59 -23.90 -13.63
CA LEU A 283 14.24 -24.89 -14.65
C LEU A 283 15.05 -24.71 -15.94
N GLU A 284 15.20 -23.47 -16.41
CA GLU A 284 16.01 -23.15 -17.59
C GLU A 284 17.47 -23.58 -17.39
N LYS A 285 18.05 -23.31 -16.23
CA LYS A 285 19.42 -23.73 -15.90
C LYS A 285 19.57 -25.24 -15.81
N LEU A 286 18.57 -25.92 -15.23
CA LEU A 286 18.57 -27.38 -15.13
C LEU A 286 18.51 -28.03 -16.52
N LYS A 287 17.68 -27.49 -17.43
CA LYS A 287 17.57 -27.98 -18.83
C LYS A 287 18.87 -27.86 -19.63
N GLN A 288 19.71 -26.88 -19.31
CA GLN A 288 21.02 -26.68 -19.96
C GLN A 288 22.11 -27.60 -19.37
N SER A 289 21.87 -28.20 -18.21
CA SER A 289 22.85 -29.05 -17.53
C SER A 289 22.84 -30.47 -18.09
N LYS A 290 24.03 -31.02 -18.32
CA LYS A 290 24.21 -32.44 -18.72
C LYS A 290 24.26 -33.39 -17.51
N ARG A 291 24.15 -32.89 -16.27
CA ARG A 291 24.19 -33.73 -15.06
C ARG A 291 22.88 -34.53 -14.96
N LYS A 292 22.99 -35.85 -14.79
CA LYS A 292 21.83 -36.75 -14.57
C LYS A 292 20.91 -36.25 -13.45
N LEU A 293 21.47 -35.76 -12.35
CA LEU A 293 20.69 -35.21 -11.23
C LEU A 293 19.86 -33.98 -11.63
N ASP A 294 20.38 -33.12 -12.50
CA ASP A 294 19.68 -31.91 -12.94
C ASP A 294 18.56 -32.23 -13.93
N GLN A 295 18.70 -33.31 -14.72
CA GLN A 295 17.62 -33.85 -15.55
C GLN A 295 16.44 -34.30 -14.69
N VAL A 296 16.69 -35.10 -13.63
CA VAL A 296 15.64 -35.51 -12.68
C VAL A 296 14.97 -34.30 -12.01
N ARG A 297 15.75 -33.30 -11.60
CA ARG A 297 15.20 -32.06 -11.04
C ARG A 297 14.32 -31.31 -12.04
N ALA A 298 14.74 -31.23 -13.31
CA ALA A 298 14.01 -30.55 -14.38
C ALA A 298 12.69 -31.25 -14.71
N GLU A 299 12.63 -32.58 -14.60
CA GLU A 299 11.41 -33.37 -14.79
C GLU A 299 10.41 -33.20 -13.64
N ASN A 300 10.91 -33.10 -12.40
CA ASN A 300 10.06 -33.01 -11.21
C ASN A 300 9.55 -31.60 -10.92
N LEU A 301 10.35 -30.57 -11.22
CA LEU A 301 10.00 -29.18 -10.89
C LEU A 301 8.65 -28.72 -11.50
N PRO A 302 8.30 -29.02 -12.76
CA PRO A 302 6.97 -28.73 -13.30
C PRO A 302 5.83 -29.41 -12.53
N LYS A 303 6.03 -30.63 -12.03
CA LYS A 303 5.02 -31.36 -11.23
C LYS A 303 4.79 -30.66 -9.90
N ILE A 304 5.84 -30.11 -9.30
CA ILE A 304 5.75 -29.31 -8.07
C ILE A 304 5.01 -28.00 -8.35
N LEU A 305 5.33 -27.32 -9.45
CA LEU A 305 4.71 -26.02 -9.81
C LEU A 305 3.19 -26.14 -9.97
N ARG A 306 2.69 -27.24 -10.54
CA ARG A 306 1.24 -27.51 -10.64
C ARG A 306 0.53 -27.64 -9.30
N LYS A 307 1.24 -27.94 -8.22
CA LYS A 307 0.68 -28.05 -6.86
C LYS A 307 0.64 -26.70 -6.13
N LEU A 308 1.26 -25.65 -6.68
CA LEU A 308 1.24 -24.32 -6.07
C LEU A 308 -0.17 -23.72 -6.21
N LYS A 309 -0.70 -23.19 -5.10
CA LYS A 309 -1.91 -22.35 -5.09
C LYS A 309 -1.54 -20.88 -5.15
N GLU A 310 -2.44 -20.05 -5.68
CA GLU A 310 -2.25 -18.60 -5.75
C GLU A 310 -1.99 -17.98 -4.36
N PRO A 311 -1.03 -17.05 -4.25
CA PRO A 311 -0.71 -16.41 -2.98
C PRO A 311 -1.76 -15.35 -2.60
N LEU A 312 -2.54 -15.63 -1.55
CA LEU A 312 -3.56 -14.71 -1.00
C LEU A 312 -2.99 -13.59 -0.11
N ARG A 313 -1.92 -12.93 -0.55
CA ARG A 313 -1.23 -11.87 0.22
C ARG A 313 -2.10 -10.65 0.46
N ASP A 314 -2.83 -10.27 -0.57
CA ASP A 314 -3.64 -9.06 -0.57
C ASP A 314 -4.88 -9.24 0.31
N ALA A 315 -5.51 -10.41 0.26
CA ALA A 315 -6.58 -10.79 1.19
C ALA A 315 -6.13 -10.81 2.65
N ALA A 316 -4.98 -11.45 2.94
CA ALA A 316 -4.41 -11.46 4.29
C ALA A 316 -4.10 -10.06 4.81
N LEU A 317 -3.69 -9.16 3.91
CA LEU A 317 -3.41 -7.78 4.24
C LEU A 317 -4.67 -7.02 4.64
N VAL A 318 -5.73 -7.07 3.81
CA VAL A 318 -6.99 -6.38 4.09
C VAL A 318 -7.60 -6.90 5.39
N ASN A 319 -7.60 -8.22 5.59
CA ASN A 319 -8.05 -8.84 6.84
C ASN A 319 -7.31 -8.31 8.08
N ALA A 320 -6.00 -8.07 7.99
CA ALA A 320 -5.20 -7.57 9.10
C ALA A 320 -5.43 -6.08 9.38
N THR A 321 -5.80 -5.28 8.38
CA THR A 321 -5.97 -3.82 8.54
C THR A 321 -7.42 -3.37 8.77
N ARG A 322 -8.42 -4.20 8.43
CA ARG A 322 -9.85 -3.78 8.40
C ARG A 322 -10.34 -3.14 9.69
N TRP A 323 -10.12 -3.78 10.84
CA TRP A 323 -10.59 -3.31 12.14
C TRP A 323 -9.82 -2.07 12.60
N VAL A 324 -8.49 -2.09 12.43
CA VAL A 324 -7.65 -0.94 12.81
C VAL A 324 -8.01 0.31 12.01
N LEU A 325 -8.33 0.17 10.72
CA LEU A 325 -8.81 1.30 9.91
C LEU A 325 -10.18 1.79 10.41
N TYR A 326 -11.13 0.88 10.61
CA TYR A 326 -12.48 1.23 11.09
C TYR A 326 -12.46 1.96 12.45
N ASP A 327 -11.74 1.41 13.42
CA ASP A 327 -11.64 2.00 14.76
C ASP A 327 -10.99 3.38 14.74
N ARG A 328 -10.03 3.61 13.83
CA ARG A 328 -9.40 4.92 13.66
C ARG A 328 -10.27 5.91 12.89
N LEU A 329 -11.11 5.45 11.96
CA LEU A 329 -12.11 6.30 11.31
C LEU A 329 -13.15 6.77 12.32
N LYS A 330 -13.60 5.92 13.25
CA LYS A 330 -14.52 6.33 14.33
C LYS A 330 -13.95 7.45 15.19
N LYS A 331 -12.64 7.45 15.43
CA LYS A 331 -11.94 8.49 16.22
C LYS A 331 -11.90 9.86 15.53
N THR A 332 -12.36 9.99 14.29
CA THR A 332 -12.50 11.29 13.61
C THR A 332 -13.68 12.12 14.13
N GLY A 333 -14.62 11.49 14.85
CA GLY A 333 -15.86 12.13 15.31
C GLY A 333 -16.98 12.19 14.25
N LEU A 334 -16.72 11.72 13.03
CA LEU A 334 -17.73 11.60 11.97
C LEU A 334 -18.57 10.32 12.15
N SER A 335 -19.82 10.34 11.65
CA SER A 335 -20.62 9.12 11.56
C SER A 335 -19.94 8.14 10.59
N VAL A 336 -19.67 6.91 11.04
CA VAL A 336 -18.97 5.89 10.25
C VAL A 336 -19.85 4.66 10.04
N GLU A 337 -20.15 4.38 8.78
CA GLU A 337 -20.88 3.20 8.32
C GLU A 337 -19.91 2.15 7.73
N CYS A 338 -20.23 0.86 7.90
CA CYS A 338 -19.54 -0.25 7.25
C CYS A 338 -20.38 -0.86 6.12
N GLY A 339 -19.78 -1.00 4.93
CA GLY A 339 -20.32 -1.80 3.83
C GLY A 339 -19.67 -3.19 3.75
N THR A 340 -20.38 -4.16 3.15
CA THR A 340 -19.80 -5.48 2.83
C THR A 340 -19.45 -5.55 1.35
N GLY A 341 -18.44 -6.37 0.99
CA GLY A 341 -18.07 -6.59 -0.41
C GLY A 341 -19.21 -7.11 -1.30
N ALA A 342 -20.10 -7.93 -0.72
CA ALA A 342 -21.30 -8.41 -1.42
C ALA A 342 -22.26 -7.24 -1.73
N ARG A 343 -22.50 -6.34 -0.77
CA ARG A 343 -23.34 -5.15 -0.96
C ARG A 343 -22.74 -4.22 -2.02
N THR A 344 -21.44 -3.95 -1.95
CA THR A 344 -20.74 -3.11 -2.93
C THR A 344 -20.87 -3.68 -4.35
N LYS A 345 -20.66 -5.00 -4.50
CA LYS A 345 -20.85 -5.69 -5.78
C LYS A 345 -22.29 -5.58 -6.28
N TYR A 346 -23.28 -5.82 -5.42
CA TYR A 346 -24.70 -5.71 -5.77
C TYR A 346 -25.06 -4.30 -6.25
N ASN A 347 -24.70 -3.28 -5.46
CA ASN A 347 -24.95 -1.87 -5.78
C ASN A 347 -24.30 -1.48 -7.12
N ARG A 348 -23.05 -1.90 -7.36
CA ARG A 348 -22.33 -1.62 -8.61
C ARG A 348 -23.03 -2.22 -9.83
N LEU A 349 -23.46 -3.48 -9.73
CA LEU A 349 -24.16 -4.16 -10.82
C LEU A 349 -25.54 -3.53 -11.08
N LYS A 350 -26.28 -3.19 -10.01
CA LYS A 350 -27.57 -2.48 -10.10
C LYS A 350 -27.41 -1.14 -10.84
N MET A 351 -26.29 -0.45 -10.66
CA MET A 351 -25.99 0.84 -11.29
C MET A 351 -25.29 0.74 -12.66
N GLY A 352 -24.99 -0.47 -13.15
CA GLY A 352 -24.29 -0.66 -14.43
C GLY A 352 -22.86 -0.07 -14.47
N LEU A 353 -22.20 0.07 -13.31
CA LEU A 353 -20.88 0.70 -13.24
C LEU A 353 -19.74 -0.32 -13.49
N PRO A 354 -18.67 0.06 -14.21
CA PRO A 354 -17.54 -0.82 -14.44
C PRO A 354 -16.75 -1.07 -13.15
N LYS A 355 -16.02 -2.19 -13.09
CA LYS A 355 -15.21 -2.53 -11.92
C LYS A 355 -13.94 -1.69 -11.87
N THR A 356 -13.94 -0.69 -11.00
CA THR A 356 -12.76 0.14 -10.65
C THR A 356 -12.78 0.42 -9.14
N HIS A 357 -11.65 0.83 -8.57
CA HIS A 357 -11.59 1.15 -7.13
C HIS A 357 -12.50 2.33 -6.76
N TYR A 358 -12.55 3.37 -7.59
CA TYR A 358 -13.36 4.56 -7.29
C TYR A 358 -14.88 4.34 -7.52
N TYR A 359 -15.29 3.49 -8.47
CA TYR A 359 -16.70 3.10 -8.61
C TYR A 359 -17.12 2.10 -7.53
N ASP A 360 -16.24 1.17 -7.15
CA ASP A 360 -16.46 0.30 -5.98
C ASP A 360 -16.70 1.19 -4.75
N ALA A 361 -15.89 2.23 -4.52
CA ALA A 361 -16.09 3.19 -3.43
C ALA A 361 -17.47 3.89 -3.47
N CYS A 362 -17.98 4.32 -4.63
CA CYS A 362 -19.32 4.91 -4.72
C CYS A 362 -20.44 4.00 -4.19
N CYS A 363 -20.27 2.69 -4.37
CA CYS A 363 -21.24 1.66 -4.07
C CYS A 363 -21.16 1.11 -2.63
N VAL A 364 -20.23 1.62 -1.82
CA VAL A 364 -20.01 1.17 -0.45
C VAL A 364 -21.14 1.64 0.48
N GLY A 365 -21.64 0.71 1.29
CA GLY A 365 -22.60 0.97 2.36
C GLY A 365 -24.06 0.88 1.91
N GLU A 366 -24.94 0.76 2.90
CA GLU A 366 -26.39 0.86 2.78
C GLU A 366 -26.83 2.29 2.45
N SER A 367 -26.07 3.31 2.86
CA SER A 367 -26.25 4.71 2.42
C SER A 367 -26.02 4.96 0.92
N THR A 368 -25.86 3.92 0.11
CA THR A 368 -25.80 4.06 -1.35
C THR A 368 -27.20 4.33 -1.88
N PRO A 369 -27.43 5.48 -2.56
CA PRO A 369 -28.75 5.84 -3.05
C PRO A 369 -29.18 4.92 -4.19
N GLU A 370 -30.47 4.88 -4.49
CA GLU A 370 -30.97 4.19 -5.69
C GLU A 370 -30.50 4.88 -6.97
N ASN A 371 -30.52 6.22 -6.97
CA ASN A 371 -30.11 7.03 -8.11
C ASN A 371 -28.81 7.77 -7.79
N LEU A 372 -27.71 7.37 -8.44
CA LEU A 372 -26.41 8.01 -8.30
C LEU A 372 -26.03 8.74 -9.59
N ALA A 373 -25.97 10.07 -9.53
CA ALA A 373 -25.51 10.89 -10.65
C ALA A 373 -23.97 10.98 -10.64
N ILE A 374 -23.33 10.62 -11.75
CA ILE A 374 -21.88 10.71 -11.93
C ILE A 374 -21.57 11.55 -13.17
N ASN A 375 -21.16 12.79 -12.94
CA ASN A 375 -20.81 13.76 -13.98
C ASN A 375 -19.30 14.03 -14.06
N GLN A 376 -18.50 13.26 -13.31
CA GLN A 376 -17.07 13.49 -13.16
C GLN A 376 -16.32 13.00 -14.38
N GLU A 377 -15.65 13.92 -15.08
CA GLU A 377 -14.76 13.59 -16.18
C GLU A 377 -13.38 13.12 -15.72
N TYR A 378 -13.00 13.39 -14.47
CA TYR A 378 -11.66 13.10 -13.95
C TYR A 378 -11.70 12.40 -12.60
N VAL A 379 -10.78 11.46 -12.44
CA VAL A 379 -10.44 10.79 -11.18
C VAL A 379 -9.18 11.43 -10.60
N GLN A 380 -9.20 11.73 -9.30
CA GLN A 380 -8.02 12.20 -8.59
C GLN A 380 -7.13 11.03 -8.17
N VAL A 381 -5.87 11.01 -8.59
CA VAL A 381 -4.90 10.00 -8.14
C VAL A 381 -3.95 10.61 -7.12
N TRP A 382 -4.01 10.13 -5.89
CA TRP A 382 -3.25 10.63 -4.75
C TRP A 382 -2.20 9.59 -4.34
N THR A 383 -0.95 9.80 -4.76
CA THR A 383 0.15 8.85 -4.57
C THR A 383 0.99 9.20 -3.35
N ALA A 384 1.14 8.24 -2.43
CA ALA A 384 1.93 8.42 -1.22
C ALA A 384 3.43 8.26 -1.50
N LEU A 385 4.17 9.37 -1.58
CA LEU A 385 5.63 9.37 -1.77
C LEU A 385 6.39 9.27 -0.44
N GLY A 386 5.85 9.87 0.62
CA GLY A 386 6.50 10.04 1.92
C GLY A 386 7.41 11.27 2.02
N ARG A 387 7.85 11.61 3.23
CA ARG A 387 8.59 12.86 3.54
C ARG A 387 10.10 12.66 3.63
N GLY A 388 10.67 12.03 2.61
CA GLY A 388 12.10 11.69 2.56
C GLY A 388 12.49 10.50 3.44
N THR A 389 13.78 10.36 3.71
CA THR A 389 14.34 9.24 4.49
C THR A 389 14.89 9.72 5.83
N ARG A 390 14.69 8.92 6.89
CA ARG A 390 15.36 9.09 8.19
C ARG A 390 16.73 8.40 8.24
N LYS A 391 17.09 7.63 7.20
CA LYS A 391 18.39 6.95 7.10
C LYS A 391 19.46 7.99 6.77
N MET A 392 20.28 8.34 7.76
CA MET A 392 21.35 9.33 7.63
C MET A 392 22.64 8.75 7.04
N CYS A 393 22.92 7.47 7.26
CA CYS A 393 24.08 6.80 6.72
C CYS A 393 23.66 5.94 5.52
N ASN A 394 24.18 6.24 4.33
CA ASN A 394 24.09 5.34 3.19
C ASN A 394 25.06 4.18 3.39
N THR A 395 24.64 2.98 3.00
CA THR A 395 25.41 1.76 3.18
C THR A 395 25.53 1.01 1.87
N ASP A 396 26.60 0.25 1.69
CA ASP A 396 26.72 -0.72 0.61
C ASP A 396 25.70 -1.87 0.75
N LYS A 397 25.78 -2.84 -0.17
CA LYS A 397 24.91 -4.04 -0.16
C LYS A 397 25.13 -4.95 1.07
N TYR A 398 26.28 -4.84 1.74
CA TYR A 398 26.62 -5.62 2.93
C TYR A 398 26.33 -4.88 4.24
N GLY A 399 25.89 -3.63 4.18
CA GLY A 399 25.53 -2.80 5.32
C GLY A 399 26.70 -1.99 5.90
N PHE A 400 27.84 -1.86 5.20
CA PHE A 400 28.93 -0.98 5.60
C PHE A 400 28.64 0.47 5.20
N PRO A 401 28.93 1.46 6.07
CA PRO A 401 28.82 2.88 5.73
C PRO A 401 29.61 3.25 4.47
N VAL A 402 28.98 4.00 3.56
CA VAL A 402 29.63 4.53 2.34
C VAL A 402 29.63 6.06 2.36
N SER A 403 28.52 6.67 2.78
CA SER A 403 28.42 8.12 2.85
C SER A 403 27.36 8.55 3.84
N HIS A 404 27.41 9.81 4.26
CA HIS A 404 26.43 10.40 5.17
C HIS A 404 25.61 11.46 4.45
N ARG A 405 24.32 11.52 4.77
CA ARG A 405 23.44 12.58 4.32
C ARG A 405 23.64 13.79 5.20
N THR A 406 23.61 14.97 4.59
CA THR A 406 23.52 16.23 5.31
C THR A 406 22.25 16.29 6.16
N ARG A 407 22.36 16.92 7.34
CA ARG A 407 21.22 17.22 8.22
C ARG A 407 20.38 18.38 7.67
N GLN A 408 20.99 19.27 6.88
CA GLN A 408 20.32 20.39 6.24
C GLN A 408 19.43 19.87 5.10
N LYS A 409 18.12 20.12 5.20
CA LYS A 409 17.14 19.69 4.19
C LYS A 409 16.77 20.76 3.19
N MET A 410 16.95 22.02 3.57
CA MET A 410 16.55 23.18 2.78
C MET A 410 17.80 23.89 2.26
N TYR A 411 17.80 24.17 0.96
CA TYR A 411 18.84 24.96 0.30
C TYR A 411 18.17 26.03 -0.55
N PHE A 412 18.67 27.26 -0.45
CA PHE A 412 18.15 28.43 -1.19
C PHE A 412 16.64 28.63 -1.03
N GLY A 413 16.06 28.25 0.12
CA GLY A 413 14.63 28.34 0.39
C GLY A 413 13.78 27.18 -0.16
N PHE A 414 14.38 26.16 -0.79
CA PHE A 414 13.68 25.00 -1.38
C PHE A 414 14.00 23.70 -0.66
N THR A 415 13.03 22.77 -0.65
CA THR A 415 13.22 21.39 -0.19
C THR A 415 12.88 20.42 -1.30
N THR A 416 13.60 19.29 -1.39
CA THR A 416 13.30 18.24 -2.38
C THR A 416 11.86 17.76 -2.25
N GLY A 417 11.15 17.78 -3.38
CA GLY A 417 9.73 17.44 -3.48
C GLY A 417 8.80 18.65 -3.51
N ASP A 418 9.29 19.88 -3.27
CA ASP A 418 8.49 21.10 -3.44
C ASP A 418 8.01 21.18 -4.90
N LEU A 419 6.76 21.60 -5.10
CA LEU A 419 6.23 21.91 -6.43
C LEU A 419 6.70 23.31 -6.80
N VAL A 420 7.38 23.42 -7.93
CA VAL A 420 8.00 24.65 -8.40
C VAL A 420 7.65 24.91 -9.85
N MET A 421 7.87 26.15 -10.24
CA MET A 421 7.85 26.61 -11.62
C MET A 421 9.25 27.11 -11.96
N ALA A 422 9.85 26.61 -13.03
CA ALA A 422 11.07 27.18 -13.59
C ALA A 422 10.76 27.98 -14.84
N GLU A 423 11.32 29.19 -14.92
CA GLU A 423 11.32 30.07 -16.08
C GLU A 423 12.76 30.17 -16.56
N VAL A 424 13.14 29.29 -17.48
CA VAL A 424 14.51 29.18 -17.97
C VAL A 424 14.65 30.09 -19.18
N PRO A 425 15.55 31.10 -19.16
CA PRO A 425 15.64 32.10 -20.22
C PRO A 425 16.22 31.52 -21.53
N GLU A 426 17.23 30.66 -21.44
CA GLU A 426 18.00 30.22 -22.59
C GLU A 426 18.59 28.80 -22.42
N GLY A 427 19.10 28.24 -23.51
CA GLY A 427 19.71 26.91 -23.56
C GLY A 427 18.72 25.75 -23.75
N LYS A 428 19.19 24.52 -23.52
CA LYS A 428 18.44 23.27 -23.80
C LYS A 428 17.06 23.20 -23.16
N TYR A 429 16.89 23.82 -21.98
CA TYR A 429 15.65 23.80 -21.23
C TYR A 429 14.91 25.14 -21.25
N ALA A 430 15.20 26.02 -22.22
CA ALA A 430 14.52 27.31 -22.35
C ALA A 430 12.98 27.14 -22.33
N GLY A 431 12.30 28.05 -21.65
CA GLY A 431 10.85 28.04 -21.48
C GLY A 431 10.38 27.78 -20.05
N ARG A 432 9.08 27.50 -19.91
CA ARG A 432 8.38 27.38 -18.63
C ARG A 432 8.09 25.93 -18.29
N TRP A 433 8.54 25.50 -17.12
CA TRP A 433 8.40 24.13 -16.63
C TRP A 433 7.76 24.10 -15.25
N VAL A 434 6.85 23.15 -15.02
CA VAL A 434 6.24 22.94 -13.69
C VAL A 434 6.48 21.50 -13.27
N GLY A 435 6.97 21.33 -12.05
CA GLY A 435 7.28 19.99 -11.53
C GLY A 435 7.84 20.02 -10.13
N ARG A 436 8.23 18.84 -9.63
CA ARG A 436 8.85 18.71 -8.30
C ARG A 436 10.35 18.87 -8.39
N VAL A 437 10.89 19.71 -7.51
CA VAL A 437 12.32 20.00 -7.47
C VAL A 437 13.10 18.92 -6.72
N ALA A 438 14.26 18.54 -7.23
CA ALA A 438 15.29 17.80 -6.52
C ALA A 438 16.45 18.75 -6.20
N VAL A 439 16.56 19.11 -4.92
CA VAL A 439 17.42 20.18 -4.42
C VAL A 439 18.82 19.63 -4.14
N ARG A 440 19.85 20.44 -4.42
CA ARG A 440 21.27 20.15 -4.17
C ARG A 440 21.94 21.35 -3.49
N ALA A 441 23.02 21.11 -2.75
CA ALA A 441 23.78 22.17 -2.09
C ALA A 441 24.42 23.16 -3.09
N SER A 442 24.66 22.74 -4.33
CA SER A 442 25.27 23.56 -5.38
C SER A 442 24.39 24.72 -5.88
N GLY A 443 23.09 24.73 -5.58
CA GLY A 443 22.16 25.73 -6.11
C GLY A 443 21.62 25.43 -7.51
N TYR A 444 22.01 24.29 -8.10
CA TYR A 444 21.49 23.79 -9.37
C TYR A 444 20.63 22.56 -9.14
N PHE A 445 19.36 22.65 -9.54
CA PHE A 445 18.33 21.66 -9.21
C PHE A 445 17.83 20.92 -10.44
N ASP A 446 17.33 19.71 -10.23
CA ASP A 446 16.58 19.00 -11.27
C ASP A 446 15.08 19.18 -11.03
N ILE A 447 14.30 19.22 -12.09
CA ILE A 447 12.83 19.24 -12.02
C ILE A 447 12.32 17.92 -12.57
N LYS A 448 11.36 17.33 -11.86
CA LYS A 448 10.71 16.08 -12.22
C LYS A 448 9.22 16.30 -12.45
N ASP A 449 8.66 15.57 -13.40
CA ASP A 449 7.21 15.53 -13.58
C ASP A 449 6.52 14.71 -12.47
N GLY A 450 5.20 14.52 -12.62
CA GLY A 450 4.42 13.65 -11.74
C GLY A 450 5.00 12.23 -11.67
N SER A 451 5.26 11.58 -12.80
CA SER A 451 5.82 10.22 -12.82
C SER A 451 7.19 10.07 -12.13
N GLY A 452 7.86 11.18 -11.81
CA GLY A 452 9.19 11.21 -11.23
C GLY A 452 10.30 11.19 -12.28
N LYS A 453 9.92 11.25 -13.56
CA LYS A 453 10.83 11.41 -14.70
C LYS A 453 11.41 12.82 -14.66
N ARG A 454 12.72 12.92 -14.89
CA ARG A 454 13.41 14.21 -14.94
C ARG A 454 13.05 14.92 -16.24
N ILE A 455 12.51 16.14 -16.12
CA ILE A 455 12.16 17.00 -17.26
C ILE A 455 13.20 18.10 -17.48
N CYS A 456 13.79 18.64 -16.40
CA CYS A 456 14.88 19.60 -16.48
C CYS A 456 16.02 19.16 -15.57
N GLN A 457 17.26 19.45 -15.97
CA GLN A 457 18.46 19.11 -15.22
C GLN A 457 19.31 20.34 -15.00
N GLY A 458 19.82 20.51 -13.78
CA GLY A 458 20.82 21.54 -13.48
C GLY A 458 20.32 22.97 -13.68
N ILE A 459 19.08 23.27 -13.30
CA ILE A 459 18.50 24.61 -13.38
C ILE A 459 18.92 25.41 -12.14
N SER A 460 19.48 26.59 -12.33
CA SER A 460 19.82 27.51 -11.23
C SER A 460 18.57 27.88 -10.43
N TYR A 461 18.66 27.86 -9.10
CA TYR A 461 17.56 28.22 -8.19
C TYR A 461 16.99 29.62 -8.45
N ARG A 462 17.77 30.52 -9.04
CA ARG A 462 17.35 31.89 -9.38
C ARG A 462 16.22 31.93 -10.41
N HIS A 463 16.11 30.90 -11.25
CA HIS A 463 15.06 30.76 -12.26
C HIS A 463 13.85 29.97 -11.75
N ILE A 464 13.82 29.62 -10.45
CA ILE A 464 12.81 28.74 -9.87
C ILE A 464 11.95 29.52 -8.88
N LYS A 465 10.64 29.42 -9.04
CA LYS A 465 9.62 29.98 -8.14
C LYS A 465 8.90 28.85 -7.42
N LEU A 466 8.81 28.95 -6.10
CA LEU A 466 8.05 28.01 -5.28
C LEU A 466 6.55 28.18 -5.53
N LEU A 467 5.87 27.12 -5.94
CA LEU A 467 4.41 27.11 -6.06
C LEU A 467 3.73 26.51 -4.83
N GLN A 468 4.29 25.41 -4.29
CA GLN A 468 3.71 24.72 -3.14
C GLN A 468 4.76 23.85 -2.44
N ARG A 469 4.74 23.85 -1.10
CA ARG A 469 5.61 22.98 -0.29
C ARG A 469 5.26 21.51 -0.41
N ALA A 470 6.28 20.65 -0.29
CA ALA A 470 6.11 19.21 -0.26
C ALA A 470 5.36 18.74 1.00
N ASP A 471 4.31 17.95 0.83
CA ASP A 471 3.55 17.35 1.95
C ASP A 471 3.69 15.82 2.04
N GLY A 472 4.47 15.22 1.12
CA GLY A 472 4.69 13.79 1.00
C GLY A 472 3.70 13.06 0.08
N TRP A 473 2.87 13.82 -0.65
CA TRP A 473 1.88 13.30 -1.59
C TRP A 473 2.07 13.90 -2.97
N GLN A 474 1.66 13.14 -3.98
CA GLN A 474 1.53 13.57 -5.35
C GLN A 474 0.08 13.46 -5.78
N TYR A 475 -0.35 14.42 -6.59
CA TYR A 475 -1.75 14.58 -6.97
C TYR A 475 -1.80 14.73 -8.48
N GLU A 476 -2.58 13.86 -9.11
CA GLU A 476 -2.77 13.80 -10.55
C GLU A 476 -4.27 13.71 -10.86
N LYS A 477 -4.62 14.03 -12.10
CA LYS A 477 -5.98 13.87 -12.63
C LYS A 477 -5.91 12.96 -13.84
N ILE A 478 -6.68 11.89 -13.84
CA ILE A 478 -6.83 10.98 -14.98
C ILE A 478 -8.25 11.14 -15.53
N ARG A 479 -8.42 11.18 -16.85
CA ARG A 479 -9.76 11.21 -17.45
C ARG A 479 -10.47 9.87 -17.25
N VAL A 480 -11.75 9.90 -16.93
CA VAL A 480 -12.60 8.71 -16.90
C VAL A 480 -12.76 8.22 -18.35
N GLU A 481 -12.37 6.97 -18.61
CA GLU A 481 -12.67 6.33 -19.89
C GLU A 481 -14.19 6.17 -20.01
N LYS A 482 -14.82 6.90 -20.94
CA LYS A 482 -16.22 6.68 -21.30
C LYS A 482 -16.25 5.36 -22.07
N GLY A 483 -16.96 4.36 -21.55
CA GLY A 483 -17.00 3.01 -22.10
C GLY A 483 -17.34 3.02 -23.60
N GLY A 484 -16.33 2.77 -24.42
CA GLY A 484 -16.51 2.19 -25.74
C GLY A 484 -16.67 0.68 -25.58
N SER A 485 -17.68 0.13 -26.25
CA SER A 485 -17.92 -1.31 -26.36
C SER A 485 -16.66 -2.09 -26.73
N GLY A 486 -16.34 -3.12 -25.95
CA GLY A 486 -15.55 -4.28 -26.37
C GLY A 486 -14.04 -4.07 -26.47
N GLY A 487 -13.29 -4.66 -25.53
CA GLY A 487 -11.85 -4.82 -25.65
C GLY A 487 -11.15 -4.86 -24.30
N ALA A 488 -11.13 -6.03 -23.66
CA ALA A 488 -10.30 -6.29 -22.50
C ALA A 488 -8.82 -6.06 -22.86
N SER A 489 -8.28 -4.90 -22.48
CA SER A 489 -6.84 -4.63 -22.54
C SER A 489 -6.24 -5.00 -21.18
N SER A 490 -5.82 -6.26 -21.09
CA SER A 490 -4.91 -6.74 -20.07
C SER A 490 -3.64 -5.87 -20.04
N PRO A 491 -3.11 -5.50 -18.87
CA PRO A 491 -1.84 -4.80 -18.80
C PRO A 491 -0.73 -5.72 -19.33
N GLY A 492 -0.14 -5.30 -20.45
CA GLY A 492 0.86 -6.05 -21.21
C GLY A 492 1.99 -6.58 -20.33
N VAL A 493 2.08 -7.90 -20.31
CA VAL A 493 3.29 -8.64 -19.97
C VAL A 493 4.24 -8.44 -21.15
N ASN A 494 5.38 -7.80 -20.93
CA ASN A 494 6.47 -7.75 -21.91
C ASN A 494 6.96 -9.18 -22.17
N ALA A 495 6.47 -9.81 -23.23
CA ALA A 495 7.09 -10.97 -23.85
C ALA A 495 8.03 -10.46 -24.94
N GLY A 496 9.32 -10.49 -24.66
CA GLY A 496 10.35 -10.30 -25.69
C GLY A 496 10.39 -11.55 -26.57
N ALA A 497 9.97 -11.40 -27.82
CA ALA A 497 10.26 -12.36 -28.87
C ALA A 497 11.33 -11.73 -29.77
N SER A 498 12.54 -12.26 -29.65
CA SER A 498 13.61 -12.15 -30.65
C SER A 498 13.20 -12.90 -31.92
N GLY A 499 13.02 -12.19 -33.02
CA GLY A 499 12.94 -12.76 -34.36
C GLY A 499 14.14 -12.30 -35.16
N ALA A 500 14.97 -13.26 -35.56
CA ALA A 500 16.10 -13.08 -36.44
C ALA A 500 15.64 -12.94 -37.89
N ALA A 501 16.03 -11.84 -38.52
CA ALA A 501 16.57 -11.71 -39.88
C ALA A 501 16.90 -10.23 -40.10
#